data_AF-A0A432S1G9-F1
#
_entry.id   AF-A0A432S1G9-F1
#
_cell.length_a   1.000
_cell.length_b   1.000
_cell.length_c   1.000
_cell.angle_alpha   90.00
_cell.angle_beta   90.00
_cell.angle_gamma   90.00
#
_symmetry.space_group_name_H-M   'P 1'
#
loop_
_entity.id
_entity.type
_entity.pdbx_description
1 polymer ?
#
loop_
_entity_poly.entity_id
_entity_poly.type
_entity_poly.pdbx_seq_one_letter_code
_entity_poly.pdbx_strand_id
1 'polypeptide(L)' 'MDIGKRFDQVANRYDTPDKIKRSEEFVKKLLELIPIDKNFKVMDIGAGTGLVDVVLSKYTGQIYAFDLSE' A
#
# COMPACT_ATOMS: atom_id res chain seq x y z
N MET A 1 25.13 -3.58 -0.09
CA MET A 1 24.22 -2.66 -0.81
C MET A 1 23.11 -2.34 0.16
N ASP A 2 22.92 -1.07 0.50
CA ASP A 2 21.82 -0.64 1.36
C ASP A 2 20.52 -0.72 0.56
N ILE A 3 19.62 -1.62 0.96
CA ILE A 3 18.41 -1.91 0.18
C ILE A 3 17.40 -0.76 0.30
N GLY A 4 17.32 -0.10 1.47
CA GLY A 4 16.44 1.05 1.70
C GLY A 4 16.79 2.19 0.75
N LYS A 5 18.07 2.60 0.72
CA LYS A 5 18.57 3.66 -0.18
C LYS A 5 18.29 3.42 -1.66
N ARG A 6 18.26 2.16 -2.09
CA ARG A 6 17.89 1.82 -3.48
C ARG A 6 16.40 2.09 -3.71
N PHE A 7 15.54 1.76 -2.75
CA PHE A 7 14.10 1.98 -2.85
C PHE A 7 13.73 3.46 -2.71
N ASP A 8 14.40 4.24 -1.87
CA ASP A 8 14.22 5.71 -1.79
C ASP A 8 14.37 6.36 -3.18
N GLN A 9 15.40 5.94 -3.93
CA GLN A 9 15.65 6.46 -5.28
C GLN A 9 14.56 6.06 -6.30
N VAL A 10 13.87 4.95 -6.06
CA VAL A 10 12.82 4.44 -6.95
C VAL A 10 11.47 5.08 -6.61
N ALA A 11 11.21 5.38 -5.33
CA ALA A 11 9.94 5.92 -4.83
C ALA A 11 9.47 7.16 -5.61
N ASN A 12 10.40 8.09 -5.90
CA ASN A 12 10.13 9.35 -6.63
C ASN A 12 9.52 9.17 -8.03
N ARG A 13 9.64 7.99 -8.62
CA ARG A 13 9.08 7.66 -9.95
C ARG A 13 8.23 6.40 -9.92
N TYR A 14 7.93 5.88 -8.73
CA TYR A 14 7.23 4.63 -8.60
C TYR A 14 5.76 4.79 -8.98
N ASP A 15 5.12 5.88 -8.58
CA ASP A 15 3.68 6.10 -8.76
C ASP A 15 3.35 6.54 -10.19
N THR A 16 2.96 5.57 -11.01
CA THR A 16 2.45 5.80 -12.37
C THR A 16 0.95 5.54 -12.42
N PRO A 17 0.21 6.13 -13.39
CA PRO A 17 -1.24 5.88 -13.54
C PRO A 17 -1.61 4.40 -13.57
N ASP A 18 -0.83 3.58 -14.27
CA ASP A 18 -1.07 2.13 -14.35
C ASP A 18 -0.92 1.42 -12.99
N LYS A 19 0.03 1.85 -12.16
CA LYS A 19 0.24 1.27 -10.83
C LYS A 19 -0.80 1.72 -9.82
N ILE A 20 -1.26 2.97 -9.93
CA ILE A 20 -2.39 3.46 -9.14
C ILE A 20 -3.63 2.64 -9.47
N LYS A 21 -3.98 2.53 -10.76
CA LYS A 21 -5.12 1.73 -11.23
C LYS A 21 -5.02 0.27 -10.78
N ARG A 22 -3.85 -0.34 -10.89
CA ARG A 22 -3.62 -1.72 -10.43
C ARG A 22 -3.83 -1.86 -8.91
N SER A 23 -3.47 -0.86 -8.12
CA SER A 23 -3.67 -0.88 -6.66
C SER A 23 -5.16 -0.77 -6.31
N GLU A 24 -5.92 0.03 -7.06
CA GLU A 24 -7.38 0.10 -6.93
C GLU A 24 -8.07 -1.23 -7.28
N GLU A 25 -7.68 -1.86 -8.40
CA GLU A 25 -8.18 -3.16 -8.82
C GLU A 25 -7.84 -4.27 -7.80
N PHE A 26 -6.62 -4.23 -7.27
CA PHE A 26 -6.19 -5.15 -6.21
C PHE A 26 -7.05 -5.02 -4.96
N VAL A 27 -7.23 -3.80 -4.42
CA VAL A 27 -8.06 -3.59 -3.23
C VAL A 27 -9.50 -4.01 -3.48
N LYS A 28 -10.07 -3.71 -4.66
CA LYS A 28 -11.40 -4.17 -5.02
C LYS A 28 -11.53 -5.69 -4.92
N LYS A 29 -10.55 -6.45 -5.44
CA LYS A 29 -10.54 -7.92 -5.34
C LYS A 29 -10.31 -8.42 -3.93
N LEU A 30 -9.48 -7.73 -3.14
CA LEU A 30 -9.28 -8.06 -1.73
C LEU A 30 -10.59 -7.97 -0.94
N LEU A 31 -11.38 -6.91 -1.16
CA LEU A 31 -12.66 -6.68 -0.49
C LEU A 31 -13.76 -7.68 -0.89
N GLU A 32 -13.65 -8.32 -2.06
CA GLU A 32 -14.54 -9.42 -2.46
C GLU A 32 -14.28 -10.70 -1.66
N LEU A 33 -13.08 -10.86 -1.09
CA LEU A 33 -12.63 -12.09 -0.42
C LEU A 33 -12.58 -11.97 1.10
N ILE A 34 -12.29 -10.77 1.61
CA ILE A 34 -12.12 -10.50 3.04
C ILE A 34 -13.14 -9.43 3.46
N PRO A 35 -13.97 -9.67 4.49
CA PRO A 35 -14.96 -8.71 4.97
C PRO A 35 -14.30 -7.60 5.79
N ILE A 36 -13.45 -6.79 5.15
CA ILE A 36 -12.75 -5.68 5.79
C ILE A 36 -13.75 -4.57 6.12
N ASP A 37 -13.71 -4.09 7.36
CA ASP A 37 -14.51 -2.96 7.84
C ASP A 37 -13.67 -1.97 8.66
N LYS A 38 -14.34 -0.94 9.20
CA LYS A 38 -13.71 0.13 10.00
C LYS A 38 -13.16 -0.30 11.36
N ASN A 39 -13.37 -1.54 11.78
CA ASN A 39 -12.77 -2.10 12.98
C ASN A 39 -11.45 -2.83 12.68
N PHE A 40 -11.14 -3.11 11.41
CA PHE A 40 -9.89 -3.76 11.04
C PHE A 40 -8.68 -2.85 11.31
N LYS A 41 -7.61 -3.49 11.77
CA LYS A 41 -6.27 -2.92 11.85
C LYS A 41 -5.38 -3.71 10.90
N VAL A 42 -4.77 -3.01 9.94
CA VAL A 42 -3.91 -3.60 8.91
C VAL A 42 -2.45 -3.31 9.26
N MET A 43 -1.59 -4.28 9.04
CA MET A 43 -0.15 -4.11 9.02
C MET A 43 0.33 -4.38 7.61
N ASP A 44 0.86 -3.36 6.93
CA ASP A 44 1.48 -3.49 5.62
C ASP A 44 3.01 -3.53 5.77
N ILE A 45 3.64 -4.54 5.19
CA ILE A 45 5.09 -4.79 5.27
C ILE A 45 5.65 -4.68 3.85
N GLY A 46 6.50 -3.68 3.63
CA GLY A 46 6.94 -3.29 2.29
C GLY A 46 5.95 -2.35 1.61
N ALA A 47 5.39 -1.42 2.37
CA ALA A 47 4.32 -0.51 1.93
C ALA A 47 4.75 0.40 0.76
N GLY A 48 6.05 0.66 0.62
CA GLY A 48 6.62 1.55 -0.38
C GLY A 48 5.97 2.93 -0.32
N THR A 49 5.46 3.40 -1.46
CA THR A 49 4.75 4.69 -1.56
C THR A 49 3.32 4.65 -1.01
N GLY A 50 2.84 3.49 -0.54
CA GLY A 50 1.53 3.35 0.09
C GLY A 50 0.34 3.32 -0.88
N LEU A 51 0.53 2.99 -2.16
CA LEU A 51 -0.57 2.99 -3.15
C LEU A 51 -1.74 2.08 -2.74
N VAL A 52 -1.46 0.91 -2.16
CA VAL A 52 -2.49 0.00 -1.65
C VAL A 52 -3.13 0.58 -0.39
N ASP A 53 -2.31 1.07 0.54
CA ASP A 53 -2.76 1.65 1.82
C ASP A 53 -3.73 2.81 1.62
N VAL A 54 -3.40 3.74 0.72
CA VAL A 54 -4.25 4.91 0.45
C VAL A 54 -5.65 4.46 -0.01
N VAL A 55 -5.73 3.46 -0.88
CA VAL A 55 -7.03 2.93 -1.34
C VAL A 55 -7.73 2.16 -0.22
N LEU A 56 -7.02 1.30 0.49
CA LEU A 56 -7.55 0.45 1.56
C LEU A 56 -8.02 1.25 2.79
N SER A 57 -7.40 2.39 3.07
CA SER A 57 -7.73 3.30 4.19
C SER A 57 -9.20 3.75 4.19
N LYS A 58 -9.84 3.77 3.01
CA LYS A 58 -11.26 4.08 2.86
C LYS A 58 -12.16 3.05 3.52
N TYR A 59 -11.69 1.81 3.66
CA TYR A 59 -12.47 0.66 4.14
C TYR A 59 -12.05 0.20 5.53
N THR A 60 -10.78 0.34 5.88
CA THR A 60 -10.24 -0.09 7.17
C THR A 60 -10.20 1.03 8.21
N GLY A 61 -10.03 0.67 9.49
CA GLY A 61 -9.95 1.61 10.61
C GLY A 61 -8.57 2.21 10.80
N GLN A 62 -7.52 1.38 10.69
CA GLN A 62 -6.15 1.79 10.91
C GLN A 62 -5.19 0.97 10.05
N ILE A 63 -4.14 1.62 9.53
CA ILE A 63 -3.05 0.96 8.80
C ILE A 63 -1.74 1.34 9.48
N TYR A 64 -0.93 0.33 9.78
CA TYR A 64 0.47 0.47 10.19
C TYR A 64 1.33 0.06 8.99
N ALA A 65 1.85 1.06 8.29
CA ALA A 65 2.72 0.88 7.13
C ALA A 65 4.17 0.83 7.57
N PHE A 66 4.87 -0.24 7.17
CA PHE A 66 6.29 -0.42 7.42
C PHE A 66 7.03 -0.57 6.10
N ASP A 67 8.08 0.21 5.92
CA ASP A 67 9.06 0.01 4.85
C ASP A 67 10.48 0.21 5.39
N LEU A 68 11.45 -0.34 4.67
CA LEU A 68 12.88 -0.15 4.92
C LEU A 68 13.41 1.13 4.24
N SER A 69 12.66 1.68 3.28
CA SER A 69 12.95 2.96 2.61
C SER A 69 12.34 4.15 3.34
N GLU A 70 13.03 5.29 3.33
CA GLU A 70 12.56 6.58 3.89
C GLU A 70 11.92 7.49 2.81
#